data_AF-A0A9P9TFI8-F1
#
_entry.id   AF-A0A9P9TFI8-F1
#
_cell.length_a   1.000
_cell.length_b   1.000
_cell.length_c   1.000
_cell.angle_alpha   90.00
_cell.angle_beta   90.00
_cell.angle_gamma   90.00
#
_symmetry.space_group_name_H-M   'P 1'
#
loop_
_entity.id
_entity.type
_entity.pdbx_description
1 polymer ?
#
loop_
_entity_poly.entity_id
_entity_poly.type
_entity_poly.pdbx_seq_one_letter_code
_entity_poly.pdbx_strand_id
1 'polypeptide(L)'
;MTNSNSYQVFYKAFEFKNCRKSSKARNSGHATLRTKHFYPPRTLINISRKEKKKKMTSPPPLHADLTTLARNLISTGPVKTEPTSRRVRALFDGTFIFDTTSAVHVWEHKYFPQFWIPISEFQPGVLVKGSSFDDQGFAYLGTVKGRVRSSDRVLVFEKGPLEGLVRVEFGAMDAWFEEDQQIYDHPKNPYTRIDILPSSRRIEVKIGGITVAECSNPMFLFETGLRTRYYLPKTSVKMQYLTPSTTTTKCPYKGKASYYNVVIDGKEHKDLVWWYEYPITESAAVQGLVCFYNEKVDIYVDGVLEKK
;
A
#
# COMPACT_ATOMS: atom_id res chain seq x y z
N MET A 1 -24.32 -7.15 -5.19
CA MET A 1 -23.12 -7.63 -5.91
C MET A 1 -22.21 -6.43 -6.12
N THR A 2 -21.39 -6.14 -5.11
CA THR A 2 -20.51 -4.98 -5.03
C THR A 2 -19.16 -5.30 -5.66
N ASN A 3 -18.74 -4.43 -6.57
CA ASN A 3 -17.56 -4.59 -7.42
C ASN A 3 -16.29 -4.30 -6.59
N SER A 4 -15.55 -5.36 -6.23
CA SER A 4 -14.39 -5.33 -5.33
C SER A 4 -13.03 -5.09 -6.02
N ASN A 5 -13.02 -4.64 -7.28
CA ASN A 5 -11.82 -4.74 -8.13
C ASN A 5 -10.99 -3.44 -8.30
N SER A 6 -10.92 -2.56 -7.29
CA SER A 6 -10.24 -1.26 -7.44
C SER A 6 -9.28 -0.85 -6.31
N TYR A 7 -8.92 -1.77 -5.41
CA TYR A 7 -7.95 -1.51 -4.33
C TYR A 7 -6.57 -2.17 -4.53
N GLN A 8 -6.41 -3.02 -5.56
CA GLN A 8 -5.26 -3.92 -5.69
C GLN A 8 -3.96 -3.32 -6.28
N VAL A 9 -3.90 -2.05 -6.65
CA VAL A 9 -2.71 -1.50 -7.36
C VAL A 9 -1.63 -0.93 -6.42
N PHE A 10 -1.85 -0.95 -5.10
CA PHE A 10 -1.17 -0.02 -4.18
C PHE A 10 -0.04 -0.61 -3.34
N TYR A 11 0.12 -1.94 -3.27
CA TYR A 11 1.37 -2.55 -2.84
C TYR A 11 2.18 -3.03 -4.04
N LYS A 12 2.26 -2.17 -5.07
CA LYS A 12 3.24 -2.30 -6.14
C LYS A 12 4.61 -1.99 -5.53
N ALA A 13 5.40 -3.03 -5.25
CA ALA A 13 6.82 -2.94 -5.54
C ALA A 13 6.96 -2.34 -6.95
N PHE A 14 7.72 -1.25 -7.04
CA PHE A 14 7.84 -0.33 -8.16
C PHE A 14 7.86 -0.99 -9.54
N GLU A 15 7.21 -0.34 -10.52
CA GLU A 15 7.17 -0.75 -11.92
C GLU A 15 8.57 -0.85 -12.55
N PHE A 16 8.81 -1.90 -13.34
CA PHE A 16 9.70 -1.82 -14.49
C PHE A 16 8.94 -2.18 -15.77
N LYS A 17 8.84 -1.20 -16.66
CA LYS A 17 8.52 -1.37 -18.09
C LYS A 17 9.80 -1.75 -18.82
N ASN A 18 9.79 -2.87 -19.55
CA ASN A 18 10.27 -2.98 -20.93
C ASN A 18 10.19 -4.43 -21.41
N CYS A 19 9.17 -4.75 -22.21
CA CYS A 19 9.32 -5.80 -23.21
C CYS A 19 8.37 -5.51 -24.38
N ARG A 20 8.93 -5.13 -25.53
CA ARG A 20 8.20 -4.98 -26.80
C ARG A 20 8.09 -6.33 -27.50
N LYS A 21 6.83 -6.75 -27.68
CA LYS A 21 6.20 -7.51 -28.79
C LYS A 21 7.05 -8.40 -29.72
N SER A 22 6.64 -9.67 -29.79
CA SER A 22 6.33 -10.43 -31.03
C SER A 22 5.33 -11.55 -30.61
N SER A 23 4.45 -12.17 -31.39
CA SER A 23 3.94 -12.08 -32.77
C SER A 23 2.57 -12.82 -32.79
N LYS A 24 1.77 -12.66 -33.84
CA LYS A 24 0.41 -13.23 -34.02
C LYS A 24 0.41 -14.54 -34.84
N ALA A 25 -0.50 -15.46 -34.51
CA ALA A 25 -1.21 -16.38 -35.44
C ALA A 25 -2.53 -16.83 -34.74
N ARG A 26 -3.75 -16.49 -35.21
CA ARG A 26 -4.68 -17.20 -36.15
C ARG A 26 -4.78 -18.72 -35.88
N ASN A 27 -5.92 -19.41 -35.83
CA ASN A 27 -7.27 -19.17 -36.39
C ASN A 27 -8.30 -20.17 -35.78
N SER A 28 -9.61 -19.86 -35.95
CA SER A 28 -10.80 -20.75 -36.10
C SER A 28 -11.08 -21.85 -35.06
N GLY A 29 -12.30 -22.13 -34.57
CA GLY A 29 -13.65 -21.82 -35.03
C GLY A 29 -14.55 -23.05 -34.77
N HIS A 30 -15.83 -22.78 -34.52
CA HIS A 30 -16.99 -23.68 -34.51
C HIS A 30 -17.48 -24.34 -33.22
N ALA A 31 -18.81 -24.24 -33.10
CA ALA A 31 -19.70 -24.51 -31.98
C ALA A 31 -20.56 -25.75 -32.28
N THR A 32 -21.24 -26.32 -31.28
CA THR A 32 -22.69 -26.57 -31.33
C THR A 32 -23.29 -27.11 -30.00
N LEU A 33 -24.48 -26.57 -29.68
CA LEU A 33 -25.73 -27.15 -29.11
C LEU A 33 -25.71 -27.87 -27.75
N ARG A 34 -26.22 -27.27 -26.66
CA ARG A 34 -27.62 -27.11 -26.18
C ARG A 34 -28.33 -28.39 -25.70
N THR A 35 -28.59 -28.44 -24.40
CA THR A 35 -29.82 -29.03 -23.81
C THR A 35 -30.46 -28.02 -22.84
N LYS A 36 -31.78 -27.88 -22.93
CA LYS A 36 -32.63 -26.90 -22.25
C LYS A 36 -33.08 -27.44 -20.89
N HIS A 37 -33.11 -26.61 -19.84
CA HIS A 37 -33.92 -26.84 -18.64
C HIS A 37 -34.76 -25.59 -18.36
N PHE A 38 -36.05 -25.82 -18.14
CA PHE A 38 -37.11 -24.84 -17.95
C PHE A 38 -37.07 -24.22 -16.55
N TYR A 39 -37.13 -22.89 -16.46
CA TYR A 39 -37.60 -22.14 -15.28
C TYR A 39 -38.43 -20.92 -15.77
N PRO A 40 -39.47 -20.49 -15.03
CA PRO A 40 -40.43 -19.49 -15.49
C PRO A 40 -39.87 -18.04 -15.45
N PRO A 41 -40.45 -17.11 -16.23
CA PRO A 41 -39.82 -15.82 -16.54
C PRO A 41 -39.97 -14.79 -15.42
N ARG A 42 -38.85 -14.15 -15.04
CA ARG A 42 -38.85 -12.89 -14.27
C ARG A 42 -38.86 -11.70 -15.23
N THR A 43 -39.82 -10.81 -15.04
CA THR A 43 -39.98 -9.53 -15.75
C THR A 43 -38.72 -8.68 -15.64
N LEU A 44 -38.07 -8.39 -16.77
CA LEU A 44 -36.88 -7.54 -16.84
C LEU A 44 -37.30 -6.07 -17.02
N ILE A 45 -37.07 -5.26 -15.98
CA ILE A 45 -37.10 -3.80 -16.08
C ILE A 45 -35.75 -3.36 -16.65
N ASN A 46 -35.75 -2.86 -17.89
CA ASN A 46 -34.56 -2.30 -18.55
C ASN A 46 -34.24 -0.91 -17.99
N ILE A 47 -33.28 -0.82 -17.07
CA ILE A 47 -32.63 0.46 -16.71
C ILE A 47 -31.28 0.53 -17.43
N SER A 48 -31.25 1.25 -18.54
CA SER A 48 -30.02 1.60 -19.26
C SER A 48 -29.22 2.62 -18.44
N ARG A 49 -28.21 2.17 -17.69
CA ARG A 49 -27.17 3.05 -17.11
C ARG A 49 -25.93 2.97 -17.98
N LYS A 50 -25.69 4.03 -18.76
CA LYS A 50 -24.37 4.31 -19.32
C LYS A 50 -23.40 4.63 -18.18
N GLU A 51 -22.69 3.63 -17.67
CA GLU A 51 -21.58 3.84 -16.75
C GLU A 51 -20.40 4.46 -17.51
N LYS A 52 -20.17 5.76 -17.30
CA LYS A 52 -18.90 6.40 -17.67
C LYS A 52 -17.80 5.71 -16.86
N LYS A 53 -16.85 5.02 -17.52
CA LYS A 53 -15.64 4.48 -16.91
C LYS A 53 -14.89 5.61 -16.18
N LYS A 54 -15.05 5.70 -14.85
CA LYS A 54 -14.28 6.59 -13.99
C LYS A 54 -12.83 6.13 -14.08
N LYS A 55 -11.94 6.93 -14.66
CA LYS A 55 -10.49 6.67 -14.65
C LYS A 55 -10.08 6.42 -13.19
N MET A 56 -9.60 5.22 -12.87
CA MET A 56 -9.05 4.93 -11.56
C MET A 56 -7.79 5.79 -11.38
N THR A 57 -7.80 6.65 -10.36
CA THR A 57 -6.65 7.45 -9.96
C THR A 57 -5.70 6.58 -9.15
N SER A 58 -4.45 6.47 -9.61
CA SER A 58 -3.33 5.81 -8.93
C SER A 58 -3.10 6.38 -7.52
N PRO A 59 -2.30 5.71 -6.67
CA PRO A 59 -1.90 6.30 -5.40
C PRO A 59 -1.22 7.63 -5.62
N PRO A 60 -1.27 8.52 -4.63
CA PRO A 60 -0.27 9.58 -4.59
C PRO A 60 1.14 8.97 -4.53
N PRO A 61 2.12 9.63 -5.13
CA PRO A 61 3.52 9.21 -5.05
C PRO A 61 4.02 9.18 -3.60
N LEU A 62 5.09 8.41 -3.34
CA LEU A 62 5.74 8.33 -2.03
C LEU A 62 6.25 9.71 -1.56
N HIS A 63 6.75 10.51 -2.50
CA HIS A 63 7.15 11.90 -2.29
C HIS A 63 6.10 12.82 -2.89
N ALA A 64 5.50 13.67 -2.06
CA ALA A 64 4.52 14.62 -2.52
C ALA A 64 5.20 15.80 -3.23
N ASP A 65 4.63 16.23 -4.36
CA ASP A 65 4.85 17.60 -4.80
C ASP A 65 4.11 18.52 -3.83
N LEU A 66 4.84 19.05 -2.85
CA LEU A 66 4.28 19.90 -1.79
C LEU A 66 3.57 21.13 -2.34
N THR A 67 3.99 21.62 -3.51
CA THR A 67 3.35 22.77 -4.17
C THR A 67 1.98 22.40 -4.69
N THR A 68 1.89 21.28 -5.40
CA THR A 68 0.62 20.77 -5.90
C THR A 68 -0.30 20.36 -4.75
N LEU A 69 0.25 19.76 -3.70
CA LEU A 69 -0.48 19.41 -2.48
C LEU A 69 -1.07 20.64 -1.79
N ALA A 70 -0.25 21.68 -1.56
CA ALA A 70 -0.69 22.92 -0.92
C ALA A 70 -1.85 23.56 -1.69
N ARG A 71 -1.72 23.71 -3.01
CA ARG A 71 -2.79 24.27 -3.86
C ARG A 71 -4.09 23.46 -3.76
N ASN A 72 -3.99 22.13 -3.78
CA ASN A 72 -5.15 21.27 -3.65
C ASN A 72 -5.82 21.43 -2.28
N LEU A 73 -5.05 21.40 -1.20
CA LEU A 73 -5.58 21.55 0.16
C LEU A 73 -6.19 22.94 0.42
N ILE A 74 -5.61 24.00 -0.15
CA ILE A 74 -6.19 25.35 -0.10
C ILE A 74 -7.54 25.38 -0.85
N SER A 75 -7.60 24.77 -2.04
CA SER A 75 -8.78 24.84 -2.90
C SER A 75 -9.93 23.93 -2.45
N THR A 76 -9.63 22.70 -2.01
CA THR A 76 -10.65 21.67 -1.75
C THR A 76 -10.70 21.22 -0.30
N GLY A 77 -9.72 21.61 0.53
CA GLY A 77 -9.52 21.03 1.85
C GLY A 77 -9.06 19.57 1.80
N PRO A 78 -8.75 18.98 2.98
CA PRO A 78 -8.49 17.56 3.12
C PRO A 78 -9.79 16.75 2.94
N VAL A 79 -9.66 15.47 2.60
CA VAL A 79 -10.80 14.53 2.53
C VAL A 79 -11.44 14.34 3.91
N LYS A 80 -10.60 14.25 4.94
CA LYS A 80 -10.99 14.05 6.34
C LYS A 80 -9.83 14.47 7.24
N THR A 81 -10.14 14.97 8.43
CA THR A 81 -9.19 15.11 9.53
C THR A 81 -9.70 14.37 10.77
N GLU A 82 -8.77 13.90 11.61
CA GLU A 82 -9.10 13.23 12.87
C GLU A 82 -7.92 13.36 13.84
N PRO A 83 -8.12 13.85 15.07
CA PRO A 83 -7.05 13.86 16.07
C PRO A 83 -6.67 12.42 16.44
N THR A 84 -5.42 12.21 16.85
CA THR A 84 -5.00 10.94 17.44
C THR A 84 -4.49 11.15 18.85
N SER A 85 -4.90 10.29 19.77
CA SER A 85 -4.34 10.26 21.14
C SER A 85 -2.99 9.55 21.20
N ARG A 86 -2.56 8.92 20.10
CA ARG A 86 -1.28 8.23 20.04
C ARG A 86 -0.13 9.24 20.10
N ARG A 87 0.91 8.91 20.84
CA ARG A 87 2.16 9.68 20.85
C ARG A 87 2.85 9.55 19.49
N VAL A 88 3.22 10.66 18.87
CA VAL A 88 3.89 10.73 17.57
C VAL A 88 5.20 11.47 17.72
N ARG A 89 6.28 10.87 17.20
CA ARG A 89 7.63 11.44 17.24
C ARG A 89 8.30 11.33 15.88
N ALA A 90 9.03 12.36 15.49
CA ALA A 90 9.90 12.32 14.32
C ALA A 90 11.34 12.62 14.73
N LEU A 91 12.25 11.70 14.40
CA LEU A 91 13.68 11.84 14.59
C LEU A 91 14.29 12.48 13.34
N PHE A 92 15.04 13.56 13.54
CA PHE A 92 15.82 14.20 12.51
C PHE A 92 17.17 14.64 13.07
N ASP A 93 18.23 14.20 12.42
CA ASP A 93 19.62 14.55 12.71
C ASP A 93 20.02 14.28 14.16
N GLY A 94 19.55 13.14 14.69
CA GLY A 94 19.82 12.68 16.04
C GLY A 94 18.97 13.35 17.13
N THR A 95 17.94 14.13 16.78
CA THR A 95 17.03 14.79 17.73
C THR A 95 15.56 14.60 17.35
N PHE A 96 14.69 14.46 18.33
CA PHE A 96 13.25 14.50 18.08
C PHE A 96 12.81 15.94 17.84
N ILE A 97 12.31 16.23 16.64
CA ILE A 97 11.89 17.58 16.25
C ILE A 97 10.55 17.98 16.85
N PHE A 98 9.77 16.99 17.28
CA PHE A 98 8.60 17.07 18.12
C PHE A 98 8.38 15.73 18.81
N ASP A 99 7.65 15.76 19.91
CA ASP A 99 7.19 14.59 20.66
C ASP A 99 5.84 14.92 21.28
N THR A 100 4.75 14.41 20.68
CA THR A 100 3.42 14.96 20.90
C THR A 100 2.33 13.91 20.94
N THR A 101 1.25 14.17 21.68
CA THR A 101 -0.03 13.43 21.59
C THR A 101 -1.12 14.26 20.92
N SER A 102 -0.76 15.40 20.35
CA SER A 102 -1.66 16.36 19.69
C SER A 102 -1.66 16.24 18.17
N ALA A 103 -1.07 15.16 17.63
CA ALA A 103 -0.99 14.94 16.19
C ALA A 103 -2.39 14.74 15.57
N VAL A 104 -2.54 15.13 14.32
CA VAL A 104 -3.77 14.99 13.54
C VAL A 104 -3.52 14.09 12.34
N HIS A 105 -4.35 13.06 12.17
CA HIS A 105 -4.45 12.33 10.92
C HIS A 105 -5.20 13.19 9.91
N VAL A 106 -4.54 13.50 8.79
CA VAL A 106 -5.15 14.25 7.68
C VAL A 106 -5.12 13.39 6.43
N TRP A 107 -6.29 13.05 5.92
CA TRP A 107 -6.43 12.38 4.64
C TRP A 107 -6.33 13.41 3.52
N GLU A 108 -5.10 13.68 3.08
CA GLU A 108 -4.80 14.46 1.87
C GLU A 108 -5.40 13.80 0.60
N HIS A 109 -5.72 12.51 0.70
CA HIS A 109 -6.39 11.68 -0.30
C HIS A 109 -7.12 10.53 0.40
N LYS A 110 -7.95 9.78 -0.33
CA LYS A 110 -8.85 8.75 0.24
C LYS A 110 -8.20 7.45 0.76
N TYR A 111 -6.88 7.28 0.65
CA TYR A 111 -6.23 5.96 0.81
C TYR A 111 -5.64 5.76 2.21
N PHE A 112 -4.86 6.73 2.70
CA PHE A 112 -4.23 6.71 4.01
C PHE A 112 -4.06 8.15 4.50
N PRO A 113 -3.99 8.37 5.82
CA PRO A 113 -3.73 9.69 6.37
C PRO A 113 -2.25 10.05 6.30
N GLN A 114 -1.95 11.32 6.57
CA GLN A 114 -0.63 11.82 6.95
C GLN A 114 -0.70 12.43 8.34
N PHE A 115 0.41 12.43 9.07
CA PHE A 115 0.50 13.20 10.31
C PHE A 115 0.72 14.67 9.99
N TRP A 116 -0.14 15.49 10.56
CA TRP A 116 -0.01 16.93 10.64
C TRP A 116 0.09 17.31 12.11
N ILE A 117 1.08 18.12 12.43
CA ILE A 117 1.51 18.39 13.80
C ILE A 117 1.22 19.86 14.10
N PRO A 118 0.55 20.20 15.22
CA PRO A 118 0.39 21.59 15.61
C PRO A 118 1.74 22.30 15.72
N ILE A 119 1.84 23.52 15.22
CA ILE A 119 3.11 24.27 15.16
C ILE A 119 3.75 24.44 16.55
N SER A 120 2.94 24.52 17.60
CA SER A 120 3.36 24.64 18.99
C SER A 120 4.10 23.41 19.54
N GLU A 121 3.98 22.25 18.88
CA GLU A 121 4.60 21.00 19.32
C GLU A 121 6.04 20.84 18.82
N PHE A 122 6.48 21.70 17.90
CA PHE A 122 7.86 21.67 17.40
C PHE A 122 8.81 22.26 18.43
N GLN A 123 9.98 21.62 18.57
CA GLN A 123 11.04 22.15 19.42
C GLN A 123 11.45 23.57 18.98
N PRO A 124 11.75 24.49 19.92
CA PRO A 124 12.13 25.85 19.59
C PRO A 124 13.30 25.92 18.58
N GLY A 125 13.14 26.74 17.54
CA GLY A 125 14.18 26.98 16.52
C GLY A 125 14.36 25.87 15.48
N VAL A 126 13.66 24.73 15.61
CA VAL A 126 13.72 23.64 14.63
C VAL A 126 12.96 23.97 13.36
N LEU A 127 11.78 24.57 13.48
CA LEU A 127 10.95 24.93 12.34
C LEU A 127 11.27 26.37 11.89
N VAL A 128 11.66 26.53 10.64
CA VAL A 128 11.86 27.83 10.01
C VAL A 128 10.85 28.01 8.89
N LYS A 129 10.07 29.08 8.96
CA LYS A 129 9.11 29.46 7.91
C LYS A 129 9.87 30.03 6.71
N GLY A 130 9.56 29.52 5.52
CA GLY A 130 10.08 29.98 4.24
C GLY A 130 9.07 30.84 3.48
N SER A 131 9.13 30.76 2.15
CA SER A 131 8.26 31.52 1.25
C SER A 131 6.81 31.04 1.30
N SER A 132 5.87 31.96 1.06
CA SER A 132 4.46 31.63 0.86
C SER A 132 4.27 30.78 -0.40
N PHE A 133 3.37 29.80 -0.34
CA PHE A 133 2.91 29.06 -1.51
C PHE A 133 1.89 29.84 -2.33
N ASP A 134 1.20 30.80 -1.70
CA ASP A 134 0.13 31.57 -2.30
C ASP A 134 0.22 33.04 -1.92
N ASP A 135 -0.34 33.90 -2.78
CA ASP A 135 -0.31 35.36 -2.59
C ASP A 135 -1.14 35.83 -1.38
N GLN A 136 -1.99 34.96 -0.82
CA GLN A 136 -2.91 35.27 0.28
C GLN A 136 -2.38 34.81 1.66
N GLY A 137 -1.26 34.10 1.68
CA GLY A 137 -0.61 33.59 2.88
C GLY A 137 -1.39 32.51 3.60
N PHE A 138 -2.00 31.56 2.88
CA PHE A 138 -2.64 30.38 3.49
C PHE A 138 -1.61 29.35 3.93
N ALA A 139 -0.69 29.02 3.02
CA ALA A 139 0.30 27.99 3.26
C ALA A 139 1.71 28.47 2.89
N TYR A 140 2.70 27.94 3.60
CA TYR A 140 4.11 28.33 3.45
C TYR A 140 4.98 27.09 3.32
N LEU A 141 6.03 27.20 2.52
CA LEU A 141 7.16 26.27 2.62
C LEU A 141 7.82 26.46 3.98
N GLY A 142 8.29 25.37 4.57
CA GLY A 142 9.08 25.40 5.77
C GLY A 142 10.39 24.64 5.60
N THR A 143 11.26 24.81 6.58
CA THR A 143 12.47 24.02 6.73
C THR A 143 12.53 23.49 8.15
N VAL A 144 12.76 22.17 8.30
CA VAL A 144 13.18 21.58 9.57
C VAL A 144 14.71 21.66 9.63
N LYS A 145 15.24 22.21 10.72
CA LYS A 145 16.67 22.26 11.02
C LYS A 145 17.04 21.18 12.04
N GLY A 146 18.04 20.40 11.68
CA GLY A 146 18.75 19.49 12.57
C GLY A 146 20.00 20.16 13.14
N ARG A 147 20.93 19.33 13.62
CA ARG A 147 22.22 19.79 14.16
C ARG A 147 23.17 20.27 13.06
N VAL A 148 23.18 19.56 11.95
CA VAL A 148 24.06 19.70 10.79
C VAL A 148 23.25 19.75 9.50
N ARG A 149 22.14 19.00 9.41
CA ARG A 149 21.31 18.93 8.21
C ARG A 149 20.05 19.77 8.33
N SER A 150 19.41 20.02 7.18
CA SER A 150 18.08 20.59 7.10
C SER A 150 17.26 19.92 6.00
N SER A 151 15.94 20.04 6.08
CA SER A 151 15.02 19.58 5.03
C SER A 151 13.94 20.60 4.76
N ASP A 152 13.73 20.91 3.48
CA ASP A 152 12.70 21.80 2.93
C ASP A 152 11.35 21.08 2.70
N ARG A 153 11.24 19.81 3.10
CA ARG A 153 10.08 18.95 2.83
C ARG A 153 8.98 19.19 3.88
N VAL A 154 8.61 20.45 4.04
CA VAL A 154 7.70 20.94 5.09
C VAL A 154 6.66 21.89 4.50
N LEU A 155 5.42 21.72 4.91
CA LEU A 155 4.30 22.57 4.54
C LEU A 155 3.62 23.08 5.82
N VAL A 156 3.52 24.38 5.97
CA VAL A 156 2.93 25.06 7.14
C VAL A 156 1.64 25.72 6.71
N PHE A 157 0.52 25.45 7.38
CA PHE A 157 -0.74 26.15 7.13
C PHE A 157 -1.00 27.17 8.24
N GLU A 158 -1.09 28.45 7.88
CA GLU A 158 -1.41 29.53 8.82
C GLU A 158 -2.87 29.96 8.75
N LYS A 159 -3.60 29.57 7.69
CA LYS A 159 -5.02 29.85 7.52
C LYS A 159 -5.74 28.67 6.89
N GLY A 160 -7.06 28.69 7.00
CA GLY A 160 -7.93 27.77 6.30
C GLY A 160 -8.07 26.42 7.01
N PRO A 161 -8.37 25.33 6.28
CA PRO A 161 -8.87 24.08 6.88
C PRO A 161 -7.85 23.32 7.73
N LEU A 162 -6.57 23.69 7.67
CA LEU A 162 -5.46 23.07 8.41
C LEU A 162 -4.66 24.12 9.19
N GLU A 163 -5.30 25.24 9.55
CA GLU A 163 -4.68 26.34 10.29
C GLU A 163 -3.94 25.86 11.55
N GLY A 164 -2.72 26.35 11.72
CA GLY A 164 -1.84 26.03 12.84
C GLY A 164 -1.16 24.66 12.72
N LEU A 165 -1.40 23.89 11.65
CA LEU A 165 -0.81 22.57 11.45
C LEU A 165 0.35 22.59 10.46
N VAL A 166 1.32 21.70 10.71
CA VAL A 166 2.54 21.52 9.93
C VAL A 166 2.64 20.09 9.43
N ARG A 167 2.87 19.93 8.13
CA ARG A 167 3.13 18.66 7.47
C ARG A 167 4.62 18.51 7.20
N VAL A 168 5.25 17.51 7.80
CA VAL A 168 6.63 17.13 7.53
C VAL A 168 6.64 15.82 6.75
N GLU A 169 7.25 15.79 5.58
CA GLU A 169 7.26 14.60 4.74
C GLU A 169 7.93 13.41 5.43
N PHE A 170 7.30 12.23 5.35
CA PHE A 170 7.77 11.05 6.08
C PHE A 170 9.20 10.66 5.71
N GLY A 171 9.49 10.61 4.40
CA GLY A 171 10.80 10.26 3.87
C GLY A 171 11.90 11.30 4.06
N ALA A 172 11.56 12.48 4.59
CA ALA A 172 12.54 13.52 4.91
C ALA A 172 13.18 13.35 6.29
N MET A 173 12.54 12.57 7.17
CA MET A 173 13.01 12.32 8.54
C MET A 173 13.81 11.02 8.61
N ASP A 174 14.65 10.90 9.63
CA ASP A 174 15.45 9.68 9.84
C ASP A 174 14.58 8.52 10.32
N ALA A 175 13.60 8.83 11.18
CA ALA A 175 12.62 7.86 11.66
C ALA A 175 11.35 8.54 12.15
N TRP A 176 10.23 7.81 12.05
CA TRP A 176 8.96 8.16 12.67
C TRP A 176 8.56 7.09 13.66
N PHE A 177 7.93 7.49 14.75
CA PHE A 177 7.43 6.60 15.78
C PHE A 177 5.99 6.94 16.10
N GLU A 178 5.19 5.89 16.25
CA GLU A 178 3.87 5.93 16.87
C GLU A 178 3.97 5.12 18.16
N GLU A 179 3.71 5.77 19.30
CA GLU A 179 4.22 5.34 20.59
C GLU A 179 5.73 5.07 20.49
N ASP A 180 6.18 3.89 20.93
CA ASP A 180 7.56 3.40 20.81
C ASP A 180 7.82 2.54 19.56
N GLN A 181 6.80 2.31 18.73
CA GLN A 181 6.94 1.54 17.50
C GLN A 181 7.37 2.44 16.35
N GLN A 182 8.53 2.12 15.74
CA GLN A 182 8.91 2.78 14.51
C GLN A 182 7.91 2.44 13.39
N ILE A 183 7.50 3.46 12.64
CA ILE A 183 6.63 3.34 11.46
C ILE A 183 7.35 3.84 10.21
N TYR A 184 6.87 3.42 9.04
CA TYR A 184 7.54 3.64 7.76
C TYR A 184 6.56 4.15 6.71
N ASP A 185 7.08 4.93 5.75
CA ASP A 185 6.40 5.46 4.56
C ASP A 185 5.24 6.43 4.82
N HIS A 186 4.25 6.06 5.64
CA HIS A 186 3.13 6.90 6.06
C HIS A 186 2.50 6.38 7.37
N PRO A 187 1.67 7.17 8.07
CA PRO A 187 0.93 6.70 9.24
C PRO A 187 0.00 5.54 8.92
N LYS A 188 -0.18 4.64 9.89
CA LYS A 188 -1.23 3.61 9.81
C LYS A 188 -2.59 4.31 9.77
N ASN A 189 -3.47 3.87 8.88
CA ASN A 189 -4.86 4.27 8.90
C ASN A 189 -5.54 3.58 10.11
N PRO A 190 -6.12 4.32 11.06
CA PRO A 190 -6.73 3.73 12.27
C PRO A 190 -7.90 2.79 11.98
N TYR A 191 -8.46 2.83 10.77
CA TYR A 191 -9.56 1.97 10.34
C TYR A 191 -9.09 0.73 9.54
N THR A 192 -7.80 0.63 9.21
CA THR A 192 -7.26 -0.56 8.56
C THR A 192 -6.99 -1.63 9.60
N ARG A 193 -7.68 -2.77 9.48
CA ARG A 193 -7.35 -4.01 10.20
C ARG A 193 -6.58 -4.99 9.32
N ILE A 194 -5.72 -5.74 9.99
CA ILE A 194 -5.09 -6.96 9.48
C ILE A 194 -5.50 -8.10 10.42
N ASP A 195 -6.14 -9.12 9.86
CA ASP A 195 -6.44 -10.37 10.54
C ASP A 195 -5.61 -11.50 9.90
N ILE A 196 -4.88 -12.25 10.71
CA ILE A 196 -4.03 -13.34 10.25
C ILE A 196 -4.50 -14.63 10.94
N LEU A 197 -5.08 -15.54 10.16
CA LEU A 197 -5.72 -16.74 10.69
C LEU A 197 -5.06 -18.00 10.12
N PRO A 198 -4.75 -19.01 10.95
CA PRO A 198 -4.35 -20.32 10.44
C PRO A 198 -5.51 -20.96 9.70
N SER A 199 -5.20 -21.73 8.67
CA SER A 199 -6.21 -22.41 7.85
C SER A 199 -5.75 -23.82 7.51
N SER A 200 -6.70 -24.74 7.39
CA SER A 200 -6.48 -26.11 6.88
C SER A 200 -6.77 -26.25 5.38
N ARG A 201 -7.23 -25.17 4.74
CA ARG A 201 -7.56 -25.15 3.31
C ARG A 201 -6.32 -25.38 2.47
N ARG A 202 -6.46 -26.18 1.40
CA ARG A 202 -5.35 -26.55 0.53
C ARG A 202 -5.03 -25.39 -0.41
N ILE A 203 -3.76 -24.98 -0.44
CA ILE A 203 -3.24 -24.00 -1.38
C ILE A 203 -2.31 -24.71 -2.37
N GLU A 204 -2.52 -24.49 -3.66
CA GLU A 204 -1.59 -24.86 -4.72
C GLU A 204 -1.24 -23.60 -5.53
N VAL A 205 0.05 -23.37 -5.77
CA VAL A 205 0.54 -22.24 -6.57
C VAL A 205 1.22 -22.76 -7.83
N LYS A 206 0.76 -22.30 -9.00
CA LYS A 206 1.33 -22.63 -10.32
C LYS A 206 1.88 -21.40 -11.03
N ILE A 207 2.98 -21.60 -11.74
CA ILE A 207 3.58 -20.62 -12.64
C ILE A 207 3.88 -21.32 -13.96
N GLY A 208 3.26 -20.87 -15.05
CA GLY A 208 3.43 -21.52 -16.36
C GLY A 208 3.00 -22.99 -16.37
N GLY A 209 2.02 -23.37 -15.54
CA GLY A 209 1.56 -24.76 -15.39
C GLY A 209 2.39 -25.61 -14.42
N ILE A 210 3.56 -25.14 -13.98
CA ILE A 210 4.42 -25.85 -13.02
C ILE A 210 4.00 -25.51 -11.59
N THR A 211 3.70 -26.52 -10.78
CA THR A 211 3.41 -26.35 -9.35
C THR A 211 4.68 -26.03 -8.59
N VAL A 212 4.72 -24.82 -8.00
CA VAL A 212 5.87 -24.31 -7.23
C VAL A 212 5.65 -24.34 -5.72
N ALA A 213 4.41 -24.46 -5.26
CA ALA A 213 4.08 -24.61 -3.85
C ALA A 213 2.78 -25.39 -3.65
N GLU A 214 2.74 -26.20 -2.58
CA GLU A 214 1.55 -26.93 -2.11
C GLU A 214 1.52 -26.91 -0.57
N CYS A 215 0.41 -26.48 0.01
CA CYS A 215 0.30 -26.27 1.46
C CYS A 215 -1.08 -26.70 2.01
N SER A 216 -1.12 -27.28 3.21
CA SER A 216 -2.34 -27.58 3.99
C SER A 216 -2.45 -26.81 5.31
N ASN A 217 -1.43 -26.05 5.67
CA ASN A 217 -1.36 -25.29 6.90
C ASN A 217 -0.92 -23.83 6.66
N PRO A 218 -1.53 -23.11 5.70
CA PRO A 218 -1.19 -21.72 5.43
C PRO A 218 -1.73 -20.78 6.52
N MET A 219 -1.12 -19.60 6.60
CA MET A 219 -1.70 -18.44 7.29
C MET A 219 -2.42 -17.56 6.25
N PHE A 220 -3.70 -17.29 6.46
CA PHE A 220 -4.50 -16.41 5.63
C PHE A 220 -4.46 -15.01 6.22
N LEU A 221 -3.97 -14.04 5.45
CA LEU A 221 -3.95 -12.63 5.83
C LEU A 221 -5.10 -11.90 5.12
N PHE A 222 -5.97 -11.32 5.92
CA PHE A 222 -7.06 -10.44 5.49
C PHE A 222 -6.69 -9.00 5.87
N GLU A 223 -6.68 -8.11 4.89
CA GLU A 223 -6.40 -6.68 5.11
C GLU A 223 -7.56 -5.86 4.57
N THR A 224 -7.94 -4.83 5.33
CA THR A 224 -9.12 -4.01 5.02
C THR A 224 -9.07 -3.47 3.60
N GLY A 225 -10.07 -3.81 2.79
CA GLY A 225 -10.19 -3.37 1.40
C GLY A 225 -9.28 -4.11 0.41
N LEU A 226 -8.46 -5.07 0.83
CA LEU A 226 -7.56 -5.83 -0.04
C LEU A 226 -7.98 -7.29 -0.18
N ARG A 227 -7.41 -7.96 -1.19
CA ARG A 227 -7.58 -9.40 -1.37
C ARG A 227 -6.85 -10.16 -0.26
N THR A 228 -7.33 -11.36 0.04
CA THR A 228 -6.64 -12.29 0.92
C THR A 228 -5.27 -12.66 0.34
N ARG A 229 -4.25 -12.62 1.19
CA ARG A 229 -2.90 -13.12 0.88
C ARG A 229 -2.65 -14.41 1.65
N TYR A 230 -2.04 -15.39 1.00
CA TYR A 230 -1.75 -16.69 1.58
C TYR A 230 -0.25 -16.79 1.89
N TYR A 231 0.08 -16.92 3.16
CA TYR A 231 1.43 -17.08 3.63
C TYR A 231 1.70 -18.55 3.91
N LEU A 232 2.70 -19.09 3.23
CA LEU A 232 3.03 -20.51 3.23
C LEU A 232 4.34 -20.73 3.99
N PRO A 233 4.47 -21.81 4.77
CA PRO A 233 5.77 -22.25 5.25
C PRO A 233 6.74 -22.48 4.10
N LYS A 234 8.02 -22.14 4.26
CA LYS A 234 9.04 -22.38 3.21
C LYS A 234 9.15 -23.87 2.84
N THR A 235 8.84 -24.77 3.77
CA THR A 235 8.78 -26.23 3.54
C THR A 235 7.66 -26.66 2.59
N SER A 236 6.64 -25.83 2.38
CA SER A 236 5.57 -26.04 1.40
C SER A 236 5.90 -25.47 0.01
N VAL A 237 7.09 -24.87 -0.16
CA VAL A 237 7.54 -24.25 -1.41
C VAL A 237 8.73 -25.01 -1.97
N LYS A 238 8.73 -25.25 -3.28
CA LYS A 238 9.86 -25.85 -3.99
C LYS A 238 10.98 -24.81 -4.12
N MET A 239 11.76 -24.67 -3.06
CA MET A 239 12.82 -23.66 -2.91
C MET A 239 13.86 -23.69 -4.03
N GLN A 240 14.02 -24.81 -4.75
CA GLN A 240 14.89 -24.94 -5.94
C GLN A 240 14.54 -23.95 -7.07
N TYR A 241 13.31 -23.43 -7.11
CA TYR A 241 12.91 -22.41 -8.08
C TYR A 241 13.13 -20.98 -7.58
N LEU A 242 13.49 -20.78 -6.31
CA LEU A 242 13.62 -19.46 -5.71
C LEU A 242 15.09 -19.04 -5.63
N THR A 243 15.39 -17.81 -6.03
CA THR A 243 16.69 -17.18 -5.82
C THR A 243 16.53 -15.90 -5.00
N PRO A 244 17.41 -15.61 -4.02
CA PRO A 244 17.30 -14.40 -3.23
C PRO A 244 17.36 -13.13 -4.10
N SER A 245 16.50 -12.16 -3.81
CA SER A 245 16.56 -10.83 -4.40
C SER A 245 17.18 -9.85 -3.40
N THR A 246 17.89 -8.84 -3.90
CA THR A 246 18.36 -7.70 -3.10
C THR A 246 17.26 -6.68 -2.85
N THR A 247 16.10 -6.82 -3.50
CA THR A 247 14.95 -5.94 -3.30
C THR A 247 14.43 -6.06 -1.87
N THR A 248 14.18 -4.91 -1.25
CA THR A 248 13.43 -4.82 0.01
C THR A 248 12.42 -3.69 -0.08
N THR A 249 11.28 -3.84 0.60
CA THR A 249 10.26 -2.78 0.69
C THR A 249 9.82 -2.61 2.12
N LYS A 250 9.36 -1.43 2.50
CA LYS A 250 8.77 -1.17 3.82
C LYS A 250 7.25 -1.08 3.69
N CYS A 251 6.57 -1.41 4.78
CA CYS A 251 5.12 -1.30 4.91
C CYS A 251 4.82 -0.89 6.35
N PRO A 252 4.02 0.17 6.58
CA PRO A 252 3.69 0.61 7.94
C PRO A 252 2.95 -0.46 8.75
N TYR A 253 2.26 -1.40 8.09
CA TYR A 253 1.44 -2.41 8.76
C TYR A 253 2.09 -3.77 8.93
N LYS A 254 3.20 -4.05 8.23
CA LYS A 254 3.81 -5.38 8.20
C LYS A 254 5.32 -5.35 8.48
N GLY A 255 5.97 -4.20 8.32
CA GLY A 255 7.41 -4.05 8.49
C GLY A 255 8.17 -4.19 7.17
N LYS A 256 9.43 -4.63 7.25
CA LYS A 256 10.34 -4.75 6.11
C LYS A 256 10.16 -6.10 5.41
N ALA A 257 9.75 -6.07 4.14
CA ALA A 257 9.66 -7.24 3.29
C ALA A 257 10.98 -7.47 2.54
N SER A 258 11.33 -8.74 2.39
CA SER A 258 12.41 -9.25 1.55
C SER A 258 11.81 -10.09 0.42
N TYR A 259 12.52 -10.22 -0.70
CA TYR A 259 11.98 -10.83 -1.91
C TYR A 259 12.82 -12.03 -2.39
N TYR A 260 12.15 -12.94 -3.10
CA TYR A 260 12.79 -13.94 -3.96
C TYR A 260 12.33 -13.73 -5.40
N ASN A 261 13.25 -13.93 -6.34
CA ASN A 261 12.91 -14.17 -7.73
C ASN A 261 12.48 -15.64 -7.88
N VAL A 262 11.72 -15.93 -8.93
CA VAL A 262 11.38 -17.31 -9.30
C VAL A 262 11.96 -17.61 -10.69
N VAL A 263 12.76 -18.66 -10.80
CA VAL A 263 13.39 -19.09 -12.05
C VAL A 263 12.82 -20.45 -12.45
N ILE A 264 12.16 -20.51 -13.61
CA ILE A 264 11.56 -21.74 -14.15
C ILE A 264 11.92 -21.80 -15.63
N ASP A 265 12.48 -22.94 -16.07
CA ASP A 265 12.88 -23.18 -17.46
C ASP A 265 13.75 -22.05 -18.06
N GLY A 266 14.66 -21.51 -17.25
CA GLY A 266 15.56 -20.41 -17.63
C GLY A 266 14.91 -19.02 -17.66
N LYS A 267 13.61 -18.90 -17.39
CA LYS A 267 12.90 -17.62 -17.31
C LYS A 267 12.84 -17.12 -15.87
N GLU A 268 13.38 -15.93 -15.64
CA GLU A 268 13.29 -15.25 -14.35
C GLU A 268 12.00 -14.43 -14.23
N HIS A 269 11.33 -14.59 -13.09
CA HIS A 269 10.24 -13.77 -12.60
C HIS A 269 10.74 -12.99 -11.38
N LYS A 270 11.20 -11.76 -11.61
CA LYS A 270 11.77 -10.91 -10.58
C LYS A 270 10.75 -10.54 -9.50
N ASP A 271 11.19 -10.58 -8.23
CA ASP A 271 10.45 -10.15 -7.04
C ASP A 271 9.03 -10.73 -6.98
N LEU A 272 8.86 -12.00 -7.34
CA LEU A 272 7.54 -12.65 -7.44
C LEU A 272 7.04 -13.14 -6.08
N VAL A 273 7.95 -13.43 -5.16
CA VAL A 273 7.67 -13.91 -3.82
C VAL A 273 8.22 -12.91 -2.83
N TRP A 274 7.45 -12.59 -1.79
CA TRP A 274 7.93 -11.79 -0.66
C TRP A 274 7.74 -12.53 0.66
N TRP A 275 8.47 -12.09 1.67
CA TRP A 275 8.37 -12.60 3.03
C TRP A 275 8.84 -11.54 4.03
N TYR A 276 8.49 -11.73 5.30
CA TYR A 276 8.91 -10.85 6.40
C TYR A 276 9.79 -11.64 7.35
N GLU A 277 11.07 -11.23 7.46
CA GLU A 277 11.99 -11.85 8.42
C GLU A 277 11.69 -11.42 9.86
N TYR A 278 11.45 -10.12 10.02
CA TYR A 278 11.08 -9.49 11.28
C TYR A 278 9.88 -8.56 11.02
N PRO A 279 8.65 -9.10 10.91
CA PRO A 279 7.46 -8.26 10.80
C PRO A 279 7.23 -7.48 12.09
N ILE A 280 6.39 -6.45 12.02
CA ILE A 280 5.91 -5.79 13.25
C ILE A 280 5.02 -6.75 14.06
N THR A 281 4.85 -6.47 15.35
CA THR A 281 4.13 -7.33 16.31
C THR A 281 2.73 -7.71 15.81
N GLU A 282 1.99 -6.77 15.23
CA GLU A 282 0.64 -7.00 14.72
C GLU A 282 0.60 -7.98 13.53
N SER A 283 1.73 -8.20 12.88
CA SER A 283 1.92 -9.14 11.77
C SER A 283 2.85 -10.31 12.12
N ALA A 284 3.14 -10.56 13.39
CA ALA A 284 4.07 -11.62 13.83
C ALA A 284 3.72 -13.02 13.29
N ALA A 285 2.43 -13.30 13.11
CA ALA A 285 1.95 -14.59 12.65
C ALA A 285 2.36 -14.96 11.21
N VAL A 286 2.87 -14.02 10.40
CA VAL A 286 3.44 -14.30 9.06
C VAL A 286 4.97 -14.31 9.03
N GLN A 287 5.63 -14.24 10.18
CA GLN A 287 7.09 -14.24 10.26
C GLN A 287 7.69 -15.47 9.58
N GLY A 288 8.67 -15.25 8.71
CA GLY A 288 9.39 -16.31 8.00
C GLY A 288 8.58 -17.01 6.90
N LEU A 289 7.28 -16.76 6.79
CA LEU A 289 6.40 -17.34 5.76
C LEU A 289 6.53 -16.57 4.45
N VAL A 290 6.32 -17.27 3.34
CA VAL A 290 6.44 -16.72 1.99
C VAL A 290 5.06 -16.52 1.36
N CYS A 291 4.90 -15.47 0.57
CA CYS A 291 3.68 -15.16 -0.16
C CYS A 291 3.97 -14.84 -1.62
N PHE A 292 3.06 -15.24 -2.51
CA PHE A 292 3.14 -15.01 -3.95
C PHE A 292 2.17 -13.90 -4.36
N TYR A 293 2.52 -13.12 -5.39
CA TYR A 293 1.60 -12.15 -5.95
C TYR A 293 0.48 -12.89 -6.72
N ASN A 294 -0.69 -13.09 -6.09
CA ASN A 294 -1.87 -13.77 -6.66
C ASN A 294 -2.16 -13.33 -8.11
N GLU A 295 -1.99 -12.05 -8.41
CA GLU A 295 -2.25 -11.46 -9.72
C GLU A 295 -1.21 -11.84 -10.80
N LYS A 296 -0.06 -12.39 -10.41
CA LYS A 296 1.04 -12.82 -11.28
C LYS A 296 1.19 -14.34 -11.38
N VAL A 297 0.48 -15.10 -10.56
CA VAL A 297 0.54 -16.58 -10.52
C VAL A 297 -0.88 -17.16 -10.59
N ASP A 298 -1.01 -18.47 -10.74
CA ASP A 298 -2.30 -19.15 -10.58
C ASP A 298 -2.35 -19.77 -9.18
N ILE A 299 -3.32 -19.37 -8.37
CA ILE A 299 -3.53 -19.91 -7.02
C ILE A 299 -4.83 -20.70 -7.00
N TYR A 300 -4.76 -21.94 -6.54
CA TYR A 300 -5.92 -22.77 -6.28
C TYR A 300 -6.14 -22.88 -4.78
N VAL A 301 -7.36 -22.64 -4.34
CA VAL A 301 -7.78 -22.83 -2.95
C VAL A 301 -8.81 -23.95 -2.92
N ASP A 302 -8.50 -25.05 -2.26
CA ASP A 302 -9.30 -26.29 -2.26
C ASP A 302 -9.62 -26.78 -3.68
N GLY A 303 -8.63 -26.70 -4.58
CA GLY A 303 -8.76 -27.09 -5.99
C GLY A 303 -9.48 -26.07 -6.88
N VAL A 304 -10.00 -24.97 -6.32
CA VAL A 304 -10.69 -23.92 -7.07
C VAL A 304 -9.73 -22.79 -7.42
N LEU A 305 -9.56 -22.50 -8.71
CA LEU A 305 -8.73 -21.39 -9.19
C LEU A 305 -9.28 -20.04 -8.72
N GLU A 306 -8.44 -19.25 -8.06
CA GLU A 306 -8.75 -17.89 -7.65
C GLU A 306 -8.78 -16.95 -8.86
N LYS A 307 -9.74 -16.02 -8.88
CA LYS A 307 -9.82 -14.99 -9.92
C LYS A 307 -8.68 -13.98 -9.74
N LYS A 308 -8.08 -13.56 -10.86
CA LYS A 308 -7.01 -12.55 -10.87
C LYS A 308 -7.56 -11.16 -10.58
#